data_AF-A0A962TJ25-F1
#
_entry.id   AF-A0A962TJ25-F1
#
_cell.length_a   1.000
_cell.length_b   1.000
_cell.length_c   1.000
_cell.angle_alpha   90.00
_cell.angle_beta   90.00
_cell.angle_gamma   90.00
#
_symmetry.space_group_name_H-M   'P 1'
#
loop_
_entity.id
_entity.type
_entity.pdbx_description
1 polymer ?
#
loop_
_entity_poly.entity_id
_entity_poly.type
_entity_poly.pdbx_seq_one_letter_code
_entity_poly.pdbx_strand_id
1 'polypeptide(L)'
;MPRFDYLRDPDEIERQSFAQIRQLTDLSRFDPDQQQVAMRLVHTSGDPGIVHDLHFSPGAVAAGLAALQQSANVLCDIEMVSQGISKRYLQGPVHCFLNSPTVAERARQTGETRTMVAMTEWPLYLAGSIVVIGNAPTALFRLLDLLDEG
;
A
#
# COMPACT_ATOMS: atom_id res chain seq x y z
N MET A 1 6.51 5.26 41.52
CA MET A 1 5.99 6.13 40.45
C MET A 1 6.73 5.80 39.16
N PRO A 2 6.07 5.80 38.00
CA PRO A 2 6.76 5.60 36.72
C PRO A 2 7.81 6.70 36.51
N ARG A 3 8.98 6.32 35.97
CA ARG A 3 10.14 7.20 35.76
C ARG A 3 9.88 8.32 34.75
N PHE A 4 8.91 8.14 33.85
CA PHE A 4 8.52 9.09 32.83
C PHE A 4 7.01 9.31 32.87
N ASP A 5 6.61 10.57 32.65
CA ASP A 5 5.20 10.97 32.47
C ASP A 5 4.87 10.95 30.98
N TYR A 6 3.96 10.06 30.59
CA TYR A 6 3.52 9.89 29.20
C TYR A 6 2.16 9.19 29.16
N LEU A 7 1.39 9.49 28.11
CA LEU A 7 0.10 8.87 27.84
C LEU A 7 0.29 7.38 27.54
N ARG A 8 -0.51 6.51 28.17
CA ARG A 8 -0.43 5.04 28.03
C ARG A 8 -1.65 4.41 27.36
N ASP A 9 -2.73 5.17 27.20
CA ASP A 9 -3.96 4.70 26.58
C ASP A 9 -3.80 4.74 25.05
N PRO A 10 -3.78 3.59 24.35
CA PRO A 10 -3.57 3.54 22.91
C PRO A 10 -4.65 4.29 22.10
N ASP A 11 -5.91 4.22 22.54
CA ASP A 11 -7.02 4.83 21.83
C ASP A 11 -6.94 6.36 21.96
N GLU A 12 -6.58 6.83 23.14
CA GLU A 12 -6.34 8.26 23.39
C GLU A 12 -5.11 8.77 22.63
N ILE A 13 -4.04 7.97 22.51
CA ILE A 13 -2.86 8.30 21.71
C ILE A 13 -3.24 8.47 20.24
N GLU A 14 -3.98 7.51 19.67
CA GLU A 14 -4.41 7.57 18.27
C GLU A 14 -5.36 8.75 18.04
N ARG A 15 -6.31 8.98 18.95
CA ARG A 15 -7.25 10.12 18.89
C ARG A 15 -6.51 11.46 18.90
N GLN A 16 -5.56 11.66 19.82
CA GLN A 16 -4.77 12.88 19.88
C GLN A 16 -3.87 13.05 18.64
N SER A 17 -3.30 11.95 18.13
CA SER A 17 -2.49 11.97 16.92
C SER A 17 -3.31 12.48 15.71
N PHE A 18 -4.48 11.91 15.46
CA PHE A 18 -5.33 12.35 14.34
C PHE A 18 -5.87 13.77 14.53
N ALA A 19 -6.14 14.21 15.76
CA ALA A 19 -6.50 15.59 16.03
C ALA A 19 -5.38 16.56 15.63
N GLN A 20 -4.12 16.26 15.99
CA GLN A 20 -2.97 17.06 15.60
C GLN A 20 -2.75 17.05 14.08
N ILE A 21 -2.84 15.88 13.44
CA ILE A 21 -2.71 15.75 11.98
C ILE A 21 -3.70 16.66 11.26
N ARG A 22 -4.98 16.66 11.67
CA ARG A 22 -6.01 17.54 11.09
C ARG A 22 -5.72 19.02 11.24
N GLN A 23 -5.04 19.43 12.31
CA GLN A 23 -4.68 20.83 12.55
C GLN A 23 -3.45 21.26 11.75
N LEU A 24 -2.50 20.34 11.54
CA LEU A 24 -1.19 20.62 10.94
C LEU A 24 -1.16 20.40 9.42
N THR A 25 -2.17 19.75 8.86
CA THR A 25 -2.17 19.29 7.47
C THR A 25 -3.26 19.99 6.67
N ASP A 26 -2.91 20.66 5.58
CA ASP A 26 -3.89 21.18 4.63
C ASP A 26 -4.46 20.03 3.78
N LEU A 27 -5.73 19.73 4.02
CA LEU A 27 -6.48 18.65 3.38
C LEU A 27 -7.54 19.18 2.40
N SER A 28 -7.59 20.50 2.18
CA SER A 28 -8.67 21.17 1.43
C SER A 28 -8.81 20.70 -0.02
N ARG A 29 -7.74 20.17 -0.62
CA ARG A 29 -7.74 19.63 -1.98
C ARG A 29 -8.35 18.23 -2.13
N PHE A 30 -8.63 17.55 -1.02
CA PHE A 30 -9.10 16.17 -1.00
C PHE A 30 -10.57 16.08 -0.62
N ASP A 31 -11.30 15.15 -1.24
CA ASP A 31 -12.63 14.75 -0.79
C ASP A 31 -12.57 13.99 0.56
N PRO A 32 -13.70 13.82 1.29
CA PRO A 32 -13.70 13.20 2.61
C PRO A 32 -13.06 11.81 2.68
N ASP A 33 -13.16 10.99 1.63
CA ASP A 33 -12.60 9.64 1.60
C ASP A 33 -11.09 9.69 1.35
N GLN A 34 -10.65 10.53 0.41
CA GLN A 34 -9.23 10.82 0.17
C GLN A 34 -8.55 11.40 1.41
N GLN A 35 -9.26 12.24 2.18
CA GLN A 35 -8.73 12.78 3.44
C GLN A 35 -8.42 11.66 4.45
N GLN A 36 -9.22 10.60 4.53
CA GLN A 36 -8.93 9.47 5.42
C GLN A 36 -7.61 8.78 5.04
N VAL A 37 -7.40 8.57 3.73
CA VAL A 37 -6.16 7.97 3.21
C VAL A 37 -4.96 8.89 3.51
N ALA A 38 -5.07 10.18 3.19
CA ALA A 38 -4.02 11.16 3.41
C ALA A 38 -3.64 11.25 4.90
N MET A 39 -4.62 11.35 5.81
CA MET A 39 -4.34 11.39 7.25
C MET A 39 -3.64 10.13 7.75
N ARG A 40 -3.98 8.93 7.22
CA ARG A 40 -3.30 7.69 7.60
C ARG A 40 -1.85 7.68 7.13
N LEU A 41 -1.56 8.20 5.94
CA LEU A 41 -0.21 8.35 5.43
C LEU A 41 0.62 9.34 6.27
N VAL A 42 0.04 10.49 6.66
CA VAL A 42 0.69 11.43 7.59
C VAL A 42 0.96 10.75 8.94
N HIS A 43 -0.02 10.00 9.47
CA HIS A 43 0.15 9.29 10.75
C HIS A 43 1.30 8.29 10.72
N THR A 44 1.43 7.53 9.63
CA THR A 44 2.48 6.51 9.48
C THR A 44 3.85 7.10 9.18
N SER A 45 3.92 8.17 8.39
CA SER A 45 5.19 8.82 8.01
C SER A 45 5.69 9.82 9.07
N GLY A 46 4.79 10.40 9.86
CA GLY A 46 5.09 11.53 10.74
C GLY A 46 5.30 12.85 9.98
N ASP A 47 4.98 12.91 8.68
CA ASP A 47 5.23 14.07 7.83
C ASP A 47 3.91 14.64 7.28
N PRO A 48 3.42 15.80 7.79
CA PRO A 48 2.27 16.49 7.21
C PRO A 48 2.48 16.91 5.76
N GLY A 49 3.72 17.14 5.32
CA GLY A 49 4.06 17.59 3.97
C GLY A 49 3.84 16.53 2.89
N ILE A 50 3.79 15.24 3.25
CA ILE A 50 3.56 14.14 2.30
C ILE A 50 2.26 14.32 1.49
N VAL A 51 1.30 15.07 2.04
CA VAL A 51 0.04 15.37 1.35
C VAL A 51 0.23 16.17 0.08
N HIS A 52 1.37 16.82 -0.15
CA HIS A 52 1.64 17.53 -1.41
C HIS A 52 1.98 16.58 -2.56
N ASP A 53 2.52 15.40 -2.24
CA ASP A 53 2.96 14.40 -3.24
C ASP A 53 1.86 13.39 -3.59
N LEU A 54 0.70 13.44 -2.91
CA LEU A 54 -0.39 12.50 -3.16
C LEU A 54 -1.17 12.83 -4.42
N HIS A 55 -1.41 11.83 -5.26
CA HIS A 55 -2.27 11.95 -6.42
C HIS A 55 -3.27 10.81 -6.43
N PHE A 56 -4.55 11.16 -6.62
CA PHE A 56 -5.64 10.20 -6.73
C PHE A 56 -6.24 10.34 -8.13
N SER A 57 -6.33 9.23 -8.87
CA SER A 57 -7.13 9.23 -10.09
C SER A 57 -8.62 9.36 -9.72
N PRO A 58 -9.47 9.90 -10.63
CA PRO A 58 -10.90 10.01 -10.37
C PRO A 58 -11.50 8.65 -9.97
N GLY A 59 -12.15 8.60 -8.80
CA GLY A 59 -12.80 7.38 -8.30
C GLY A 59 -11.87 6.32 -7.69
N ALA A 60 -10.55 6.57 -7.57
CA ALA A 60 -9.59 5.59 -7.07
C ALA A 60 -9.97 4.97 -5.71
N VAL A 61 -10.36 5.82 -4.74
CA VAL A 61 -10.71 5.35 -3.38
C VAL A 61 -11.98 4.51 -3.41
N ALA A 62 -13.00 4.94 -4.14
CA ALA A 62 -14.25 4.18 -4.29
C ALA A 62 -14.02 2.82 -4.97
N ALA A 63 -13.20 2.78 -6.02
CA ALA A 63 -12.85 1.53 -6.71
C ALA A 63 -12.07 0.58 -5.78
N GLY A 64 -11.11 1.09 -5.01
CA GLY A 64 -10.37 0.32 -4.02
C GLY A 64 -11.29 -0.26 -2.93
N LEU A 65 -12.20 0.55 -2.38
CA LEU A 65 -13.18 0.08 -1.41
C LEU A 65 -14.10 -1.01 -1.97
N ALA A 66 -14.58 -0.85 -3.21
CA ALA A 66 -15.41 -1.85 -3.88
C ALA A 66 -14.65 -3.17 -4.10
N ALA A 67 -13.38 -3.12 -4.50
CA ALA A 67 -12.55 -4.30 -4.64
C ALA A 67 -12.32 -5.02 -3.29
N LEU A 68 -12.09 -4.27 -2.22
CA LEU A 68 -11.98 -4.83 -0.86
C LEU A 68 -13.28 -5.55 -0.43
N GLN A 69 -14.45 -4.95 -0.70
CA GLN A 69 -15.75 -5.58 -0.42
C GLN A 69 -15.97 -6.88 -1.21
N GLN A 70 -15.37 -6.98 -2.39
CA GLN A 70 -15.41 -8.18 -3.24
C GLN A 70 -14.32 -9.20 -2.88
N SER A 71 -13.59 -9.00 -1.78
CA SER A 71 -12.49 -9.88 -1.36
C SER A 71 -11.42 -10.04 -2.45
N ALA A 72 -11.15 -8.96 -3.18
CA ALA A 72 -10.16 -8.94 -4.25
C ALA A 72 -8.77 -9.42 -3.78
N ASN A 73 -8.01 -10.02 -4.71
CA ASN A 73 -6.60 -10.28 -4.49
C ASN A 73 -5.85 -8.96 -4.24
N VAL A 74 -4.91 -8.96 -3.30
CA VAL A 74 -3.97 -7.85 -3.11
C VAL A 74 -2.59 -8.31 -3.55
N LEU A 75 -2.00 -7.65 -4.55
CA LEU A 75 -0.69 -7.98 -5.11
C LEU A 75 0.35 -6.97 -4.63
N CYS A 76 1.40 -7.45 -3.96
CA CYS A 76 2.48 -6.62 -3.42
C CYS A 76 3.80 -6.86 -4.15
N ASP A 77 4.58 -5.80 -4.39
CA ASP A 77 5.88 -5.89 -5.04
C ASP A 77 6.97 -6.51 -4.14
N ILE A 78 6.89 -6.29 -2.83
CA ILE A 78 7.83 -6.81 -1.83
C ILE A 78 7.15 -7.29 -0.55
N GLU A 79 7.89 -8.08 0.24
CA GLU A 79 7.40 -8.63 1.51
C GLU A 79 7.10 -7.57 2.57
N MET A 80 7.90 -6.50 2.66
CA MET A 80 7.66 -5.49 3.69
C MET A 80 6.27 -4.84 3.52
N VAL A 81 5.85 -4.63 2.27
CA VAL A 81 4.50 -4.12 1.95
C VAL A 81 3.46 -5.16 2.34
N SER A 82 3.62 -6.42 1.92
CA SER A 82 2.63 -7.48 2.22
C SER A 82 2.44 -7.69 3.73
N GLN A 83 3.52 -7.64 4.51
CA GLN A 83 3.49 -7.80 5.97
C GLN A 83 2.97 -6.55 6.71
N GLY A 84 3.12 -5.37 6.12
CA GLY A 84 2.60 -4.11 6.68
C GLY A 84 1.09 -3.97 6.59
N ILE A 85 0.42 -4.75 5.73
CA ILE A 85 -1.02 -4.67 5.54
C ILE A 85 -1.75 -5.38 6.69
N SER A 86 -2.64 -4.63 7.35
CA SER A 86 -3.42 -5.16 8.48
C SER A 86 -4.51 -6.13 8.01
N LYS A 87 -4.29 -7.43 8.26
CA LYS A 87 -5.22 -8.51 7.90
C LYS A 87 -6.60 -8.38 8.54
N ARG A 88 -6.75 -7.60 9.62
CA ARG A 88 -8.04 -7.35 10.28
C ARG A 88 -9.08 -6.69 9.37
N TYR A 89 -8.63 -6.02 8.31
CA TYR A 89 -9.49 -5.31 7.36
C TYR A 89 -9.58 -5.99 5.99
N LEU A 90 -8.97 -7.17 5.83
CA LEU A 90 -8.94 -7.89 4.56
C LEU A 90 -9.67 -9.22 4.67
N GLN A 91 -10.47 -9.53 3.64
CA GLN A 91 -11.09 -10.85 3.44
C GLN A 91 -10.40 -11.63 2.31
N GLY A 92 -9.90 -10.92 1.29
CA GLY A 92 -9.15 -11.49 0.18
C GLY A 92 -7.70 -11.85 0.51
N PRO A 93 -7.03 -12.64 -0.35
CA PRO A 93 -5.64 -13.04 -0.15
C PRO A 93 -4.67 -11.90 -0.48
N VAL A 94 -3.55 -11.86 0.24
CA VAL A 94 -2.42 -10.97 -0.05
C VAL A 94 -1.29 -11.82 -0.63
N HIS A 95 -0.83 -11.48 -1.83
CA HIS A 95 0.23 -12.19 -2.55
C HIS A 95 1.49 -11.33 -2.65
N CYS A 96 2.63 -11.98 -2.41
CA CYS A 96 3.95 -11.47 -2.73
C CYS A 96 4.78 -12.65 -3.23
N PHE A 97 5.22 -12.59 -4.49
CA PHE A 97 5.93 -13.70 -5.14
C PHE A 97 7.46 -13.54 -5.08
N LEU A 98 7.97 -12.49 -4.42
CA LEU A 98 9.39 -12.14 -4.41
C LEU A 98 10.30 -13.29 -3.95
N ASN A 99 9.80 -14.11 -3.01
CA ASN A 99 10.51 -15.26 -2.46
C ASN A 99 9.99 -16.62 -2.97
N SER A 100 9.19 -16.63 -4.04
CA SER A 100 8.80 -17.88 -4.68
C SER A 100 10.03 -18.71 -5.06
N PRO A 101 10.04 -20.05 -4.87
CA PRO A 101 11.25 -20.87 -4.93
C PRO A 101 12.09 -20.73 -6.22
N THR A 102 11.45 -20.40 -7.35
CA THR A 102 12.08 -20.31 -8.66
C THR A 102 12.56 -18.90 -9.03
N VAL A 103 12.12 -17.86 -8.33
CA VAL A 103 12.33 -16.46 -8.71
C VAL A 103 13.80 -16.07 -8.67
N ALA A 104 14.51 -16.45 -7.61
CA ALA A 104 15.93 -16.11 -7.45
C ALA A 104 16.79 -16.71 -8.57
N GLU A 105 16.53 -17.97 -8.92
CA GLU A 105 17.29 -18.66 -9.96
C GLU A 105 16.94 -18.12 -11.36
N ARG A 106 15.65 -17.90 -11.66
CA ARG A 106 15.21 -17.31 -12.92
C ARG A 106 15.77 -15.90 -13.14
N ALA A 107 15.80 -15.06 -12.10
CA ALA A 107 16.40 -13.73 -12.17
C ALA A 107 17.88 -13.78 -12.54
N ARG A 108 18.62 -14.74 -11.96
CA ARG A 108 20.04 -14.96 -12.28
C ARG A 108 20.24 -15.39 -13.74
N GLN A 109 19.35 -16.23 -14.27
CA GLN A 109 19.44 -16.75 -15.64
C GLN A 109 19.09 -15.69 -16.71
N THR A 110 18.15 -14.80 -16.41
CA THR A 110 17.64 -13.77 -17.33
C THR A 110 18.40 -12.44 -17.24
N GLY A 111 19.10 -12.20 -16.13
CA GLY A 111 19.74 -10.90 -15.85
C GLY A 111 18.75 -9.84 -15.34
N GLU A 112 17.51 -10.22 -15.08
CA GLU A 112 16.47 -9.34 -14.53
C GLU A 112 16.55 -9.25 -13.01
N THR A 113 15.81 -8.29 -12.42
CA THR A 113 15.66 -8.24 -10.96
C THR A 113 14.68 -9.31 -10.49
N ARG A 114 14.83 -9.77 -9.24
CA ARG A 114 13.88 -10.72 -8.63
C ARG A 114 12.44 -10.21 -8.66
N THR A 115 12.22 -8.91 -8.48
CA THR A 115 10.88 -8.32 -8.58
C THR A 115 10.31 -8.45 -9.98
N MET A 116 11.08 -8.14 -11.03
CA MET A 116 10.62 -8.30 -12.42
C MET A 116 10.22 -9.75 -12.74
N VAL A 117 11.03 -10.72 -12.29
CA VAL A 117 10.71 -12.15 -12.45
C VAL A 117 9.48 -12.57 -11.63
N ALA A 118 9.37 -12.12 -10.38
CA ALA A 118 8.23 -12.42 -9.51
C ALA A 118 6.90 -11.91 -10.10
N MET A 119 6.93 -10.81 -10.85
CA MET A 119 5.75 -10.26 -11.51
C MET A 119 5.24 -11.13 -12.66
N THR A 120 6.02 -12.09 -13.16
CA THR A 120 5.51 -13.06 -14.14
C THR A 120 4.42 -13.99 -13.58
N GLU A 121 4.26 -14.03 -12.25
CA GLU A 121 3.18 -14.76 -11.57
C GLU A 121 1.88 -13.94 -11.46
N TRP A 122 1.95 -12.61 -11.66
CA TRP A 122 0.80 -11.70 -11.46
C TRP A 122 -0.37 -11.88 -12.43
N PRO A 123 -0.19 -12.21 -13.73
CA PRO A 123 -1.30 -12.28 -14.68
C PRO A 123 -2.46 -13.17 -14.22
N LEU A 124 -2.18 -14.26 -13.50
CA LEU A 124 -3.19 -15.18 -12.97
C LEU A 124 -4.12 -14.54 -11.91
N TYR A 125 -3.70 -13.44 -11.29
CA TYR A 125 -4.38 -12.81 -10.16
C TYR A 125 -4.74 -11.35 -10.41
N LEU A 126 -4.30 -10.76 -11.53
CA LEU A 126 -4.33 -9.32 -11.76
C LEU A 126 -5.75 -8.77 -11.98
N ALA A 127 -6.60 -9.51 -12.68
CA ALA A 127 -7.97 -9.08 -12.98
C ALA A 127 -8.77 -8.84 -11.69
N GLY A 128 -9.27 -7.61 -11.53
CA GLY A 128 -10.06 -7.18 -10.36
C GLY A 128 -9.25 -7.05 -9.05
N SER A 129 -7.91 -7.15 -9.11
CA SER A 129 -7.05 -7.04 -7.94
C SER A 129 -6.79 -5.60 -7.49
N ILE A 130 -6.23 -5.47 -6.29
CA ILE A 130 -5.61 -4.25 -5.77
C ILE A 130 -4.10 -4.45 -5.82
N VAL A 131 -3.41 -3.64 -6.60
CA VAL A 131 -1.94 -3.67 -6.68
C VAL A 131 -1.34 -2.63 -5.74
N VAL A 132 -0.35 -3.04 -4.95
CA VAL A 132 0.39 -2.18 -4.01
C VAL A 132 1.88 -2.27 -4.32
N ILE A 133 2.44 -1.19 -4.87
CA ILE A 133 3.87 -1.06 -5.17
C ILE A 133 4.46 -0.07 -4.18
N GLY A 134 5.26 -0.57 -3.23
CA GLY A 134 5.78 0.25 -2.13
C GLY A 134 7.30 0.41 -2.10
N ASN A 135 8.05 -0.26 -2.98
CA ASN A 135 9.51 -0.19 -2.94
C ASN A 135 10.20 -0.21 -4.31
N ALA A 136 9.80 -1.08 -5.25
CA ALA A 136 10.54 -1.29 -6.49
C ALA A 136 9.92 -0.50 -7.67
N PRO A 137 10.56 0.58 -8.17
CA PRO A 137 10.01 1.33 -9.30
C PRO A 137 9.90 0.50 -10.59
N THR A 138 10.82 -0.46 -10.76
CA THR A 138 10.79 -1.43 -11.88
C THR A 138 9.55 -2.30 -11.87
N ALA A 139 8.92 -2.50 -10.70
CA ALA A 139 7.66 -3.21 -10.62
C ALA A 139 6.53 -2.44 -11.31
N LEU A 140 6.50 -1.11 -11.15
CA LEU A 140 5.47 -0.28 -11.78
C LEU A 140 5.61 -0.29 -13.30
N PHE A 141 6.83 -0.16 -13.82
CA PHE A 141 7.06 -0.25 -15.26
C PHE A 141 6.66 -1.62 -15.81
N ARG A 142 7.03 -2.71 -15.14
CA ARG A 142 6.64 -4.05 -15.59
C ARG A 142 5.13 -4.28 -15.52
N LEU A 143 4.43 -3.70 -14.54
CA LEU A 143 2.96 -3.73 -14.50
C LEU A 143 2.36 -3.05 -15.73
N LEU A 144 2.89 -1.89 -16.12
CA LEU A 144 2.42 -1.17 -17.31
C LEU A 144 2.62 -2.02 -18.57
N ASP A 145 3.78 -2.66 -18.73
CA ASP A 145 4.01 -3.59 -19.85
C ASP A 145 2.97 -4.72 -19.88
N LEU A 146 2.69 -5.34 -18.74
CA LEU A 146 1.69 -6.41 -18.63
C LEU A 146 0.28 -5.94 -19.01
N LEU A 147 -0.08 -4.71 -18.65
CA LEU A 147 -1.39 -4.14 -19.01
C LEU A 147 -1.50 -3.82 -20.49
N ASP A 148 -0.39 -3.43 -21.14
CA ASP A 148 -0.34 -3.16 -22.57
C ASP A 148 -0.33 -4.46 -23.41
N GLU A 149 0.19 -5.56 -22.85
CA GLU A 149 0.21 -6.90 -23.48
C GLU A 149 -1.18 -7.57 -23.52
N GLY A 150 -2.11 -7.18 -22.63
CA GLY A 150 -3.49 -7.67 -22.53
C GLY A 150 -3.73 -8.79 -21.52
#